data_AF-A0A522XR47-F1
#
_entry.id   AF-A0A522XR47-F1
#
_cell.length_a   1.000
_cell.length_b   1.000
_cell.length_c   1.000
_cell.angle_alpha   90.00
_cell.angle_beta   90.00
_cell.angle_gamma   90.00
#
_symmetry.space_group_name_H-M   'P 1'
#
loop_
_entity.id
_entity.type
_entity.pdbx_description
1 polymer ?
#
loop_
_entity_poly.entity_id
_entity_poly.type
_entity_poly.pdbx_seq_one_letter_code
_entity_poly.pdbx_strand_id
1 'polypeptide(L)' 'MSRTISARIPTELHEELRERCNLLGESINDFVKAALEFAINGSVDFDFGDELMDELEEKRKRLEKDK' A
#
# COMPACT_ATOMS: atom_id res chain seq x y z
N MET A 1 -18.78 -19.04 7.59
CA MET A 1 -18.69 -18.07 8.70
C MET A 1 -17.54 -17.13 8.40
N SER A 2 -17.76 -15.84 8.16
CA SER A 2 -16.64 -14.90 8.06
C SER A 2 -16.05 -14.71 9.46
N ARG A 3 -14.74 -14.96 9.60
CA ARG A 3 -14.02 -14.65 10.83
C ARG A 3 -13.47 -13.24 10.69
N THR A 4 -13.86 -12.34 11.59
CA THR A 4 -13.27 -11.00 11.63
C THR A 4 -11.87 -11.10 12.23
N ILE A 5 -10.88 -10.61 11.50
CA ILE A 5 -9.49 -10.50 11.96
C ILE A 5 -9.25 -9.04 12.31
N SER A 6 -8.66 -8.80 13.47
CA SER A 6 -8.21 -7.48 13.88
C SER A 6 -6.75 -7.56 14.28
N ALA A 7 -5.95 -6.64 13.79
CA ALA A 7 -4.53 -6.53 14.12
C ALA A 7 -4.21 -5.07 14.43
N ARG A 8 -3.34 -4.85 15.41
CA ARG A 8 -2.82 -3.51 15.71
C ARG A 8 -1.57 -3.29 14.89
N ILE A 9 -1.56 -2.17 14.16
CA ILE A 9 -0.44 -1.75 13.33
C ILE A 9 0.16 -0.49 13.97
N PRO A 10 1.49 -0.33 14.02
CA PRO A 10 2.12 0.92 14.42
C PRO A 10 1.61 2.10 13.60
N THR A 11 1.50 3.28 14.22
CA THR A 11 0.89 4.47 13.59
C THR A 11 1.64 4.90 12.33
N GLU A 12 2.97 4.86 12.35
CA GLU A 12 3.81 5.23 11.20
C GLU A 12 3.50 4.36 9.97
N LEU A 13 3.44 3.04 10.16
CA LEU A 13 3.09 2.09 9.10
C LEU A 13 1.64 2.26 8.63
N HIS A 14 0.72 2.59 9.54
CA HIS A 14 -0.67 2.84 9.19
C HIS A 14 -0.83 4.11 8.34
N GLU A 15 -0.06 5.16 8.61
CA GLU A 15 -0.07 6.39 7.81
C GLU A 15 0.48 6.15 6.40
N GLU A 16 1.62 5.48 6.28
CA GLU A 16 2.21 5.14 4.99
C GLU A 16 1.26 4.26 4.14
N LEU A 17 0.67 3.24 4.75
CA LEU A 17 -0.25 2.34 4.07
C LEU A 17 -1.54 3.06 3.66
N ARG A 18 -2.01 4.02 4.48
CA ARG A 18 -3.14 4.88 4.14
C ARG A 18 -2.82 5.81 2.97
N GLU A 19 -1.64 6.42 2.93
CA GLU A 19 -1.22 7.26 1.79
C GLU A 19 -1.18 6.45 0.49
N ARG A 20 -0.58 5.25 0.52
CA ARG A 20 -0.56 4.32 -0.62
C ARG A 20 -1.97 3.92 -1.07
N CYS A 21 -2.83 3.53 -0.14
CA CYS A 21 -4.21 3.16 -0.44
C CYS A 21 -5.01 4.34 -1.03
N ASN A 22 -4.80 5.56 -0.51
CA ASN A 22 -5.44 6.76 -1.06
C ASN A 22 -4.99 7.05 -2.49
N LEU A 23 -3.72 6.81 -2.82
CA LEU A 23 -3.17 6.99 -4.16
C LEU A 23 -3.75 5.97 -5.15
N LEU A 24 -3.89 4.72 -4.71
CA LEU A 24 -4.48 3.63 -5.48
C LEU A 24 -6.01 3.76 -5.61
N GLY A 25 -6.65 4.51 -4.72
CA GLY A 25 -8.11 4.58 -4.62
C GLY A 25 -8.73 3.35 -3.97
N GLU A 26 -7.92 2.52 -3.33
CA GLU A 26 -8.31 1.23 -2.76
C GLU A 26 -8.45 1.30 -1.23
N SER A 27 -9.20 0.35 -0.64
CA SER A 27 -9.32 0.29 0.81
C SER A 27 -8.12 -0.42 1.44
N ILE A 28 -7.70 0.02 2.63
CA ILE A 28 -6.65 -0.65 3.42
C ILE A 28 -6.94 -2.14 3.60
N ASN A 29 -8.21 -2.50 3.79
CA ASN A 29 -8.59 -3.90 3.96
C ASN A 29 -8.41 -4.73 2.69
N ASP A 30 -8.66 -4.14 1.52
CA ASP A 30 -8.52 -4.85 0.25
C ASP A 30 -7.05 -4.98 -0.15
N PHE A 31 -6.24 -3.94 0.13
CA PHE A 31 -4.78 -4.02 0.03
C PHE A 31 -4.22 -5.16 0.89
N VAL A 32 -4.64 -5.26 2.15
CA VAL A 32 -4.15 -6.32 3.06
C VAL A 32 -4.62 -7.71 2.62
N LYS A 33 -5.84 -7.86 2.12
CA LYS A 33 -6.31 -9.14 1.56
C LYS A 33 -5.47 -9.55 0.36
N ALA A 34 -5.23 -8.63 -0.58
CA ALA A 34 -4.41 -8.88 -1.75
C ALA A 34 -2.97 -9.24 -1.36
N ALA A 35 -2.39 -8.54 -0.38
CA ALA A 35 -1.06 -8.85 0.14
C ALA A 35 -0.99 -10.26 0.76
N LEU A 36 -2.03 -10.68 1.49
CA LEU A 36 -2.12 -12.03 2.03
C LEU A 36 -2.28 -13.08 0.93
N GLU A 37 -3.11 -12.82 -0.08
CA GLU A 37 -3.26 -13.70 -1.24
C GLU A 37 -1.96 -13.83 -2.03
N PHE A 38 -1.25 -12.73 -2.25
CA PHE A 38 0.08 -12.73 -2.86
C PHE A 38 1.08 -13.53 -2.03
N ALA A 39 1.10 -13.37 -0.71
CA ALA A 39 2.01 -14.11 0.17
C ALA A 39 1.75 -15.63 0.17
N ILE A 40 0.51 -16.06 -0.02
CA ILE A 40 0.13 -17.48 -0.06
C ILE A 40 0.34 -18.08 -1.45
N ASN A 41 -0.10 -17.38 -2.50
CA ASN A 41 -0.17 -17.91 -3.86
C ASN A 41 1.03 -17.51 -4.74
N GLY A 42 1.81 -16.50 -4.33
CA GLY A 42 2.91 -15.94 -5.10
C GLY A 42 2.49 -15.00 -6.24
N SER A 43 1.18 -14.79 -6.41
CA SER A 43 0.60 -13.90 -7.42
C SER A 43 -0.77 -13.41 -6.97
N VAL A 44 -1.12 -12.19 -7.35
CA VAL A 44 -2.46 -11.62 -7.12
C VAL A 44 -2.80 -10.66 -8.26
N ASP A 45 -4.06 -10.62 -8.67
CA ASP A 45 -4.58 -9.62 -9.62
C ASP A 45 -4.92 -8.33 -8.87
N PHE A 46 -3.92 -7.77 -8.21
CA PHE A 46 -4.04 -6.51 -7.48
C PHE A 46 -2.82 -5.65 -7.79
N ASP A 47 -3.08 -4.40 -8.17
CA ASP A 47 -2.02 -3.43 -8.39
C ASP A 47 -1.67 -2.77 -7.07
N PHE A 48 -0.49 -3.10 -6.53
CA PHE A 48 0.03 -2.47 -5.32
C PHE A 48 0.56 -1.05 -5.55
N GLY A 49 0.53 -0.57 -6.81
CA GLY A 49 0.95 0.78 -7.16
C GLY A 49 2.45 0.97 -7.07
N ASP A 50 3.23 -0.10 -7.27
CA ASP A 50 4.69 -0.06 -7.17
C ASP A 50 5.27 0.96 -8.17
N GLU A 51 4.77 1.00 -9.41
CA GLU A 51 5.14 2.03 -10.39
C GLU A 51 4.76 3.45 -9.94
N LEU A 52 3.59 3.59 -9.30
CA LEU A 52 3.10 4.89 -8.81
C LEU A 52 3.94 5.40 -7.64
N MET A 53 4.43 4.49 -6.79
CA MET A 53 5.35 4.80 -5.70
C MET A 53 6.72 5.21 -6.21
N ASP A 54 7.26 4.49 -7.19
CA ASP A 54 8.55 4.83 -7.82
C ASP A 54 8.49 6.24 -8.44
N GLU A 55 7.40 6.57 -9.13
CA GLU A 55 7.18 7.92 -9.66
C GLU A 55 7.06 9.00 -8.57
N LEU A 56 6.42 8.69 -7.44
CA LEU A 56 6.29 9.62 -6.31
C LEU A 56 7.65 9.88 -5.65
N GLU A 57 8.45 8.83 -5.46
CA GLU A 57 9.78 8.96 -4.88
C GLU A 57 10.72 9.74 -5.81
N GLU A 58 10.64 9.51 -7.12
CA GLU A 58 11.37 10.31 -8.10
C GLU A 58 10.95 11.78 -8.08
N LYS A 59 9.64 12.08 -8.04
CA LYS A 59 9.15 13.46 -7.95
C LYS A 59 9.62 14.14 -6.67
N ARG A 60 9.61 13.43 -5.54
CA ARG A 60 10.11 13.95 -4.26
C ARG A 60 11.60 14.27 -4.33
N LYS A 61 12.42 13.38 -4.92
CA LYS A 61 13.86 13.62 -5.13
C LYS A 61 14.14 14.83 -6.02
N ARG A 62 13.30 15.07 -7.05
CA ARG A 62 13.42 16.25 -7.92
C ARG A 62 13.07 17.54 -7.17
N LEU A 63 12.01 17.53 -6.38
CA LEU A 63 11.57 18.69 -5.57
C LEU A 63 12.57 19.06 -4.46
N GLU A 64 13.23 18.08 -3.84
CA GLU A 64 14.29 18.33 -2.85
C GLU A 64 15.56 18.90 -3.47
N LYS A 65 15.79 18.70 -4.77
CA LYS A 65 16.98 19.19 -5.49
C LYS A 65 16.84 20.65 -5.96
N ASP A 66 15.60 21.12 -6.09
CA ASP A 66 15.26 22.48 -6.53
C ASP A 66 15.07 23.48 -5.37
N LYS A 67 15.38 23.08 -4.12
CA LYS A 67 15.24 23.89 -2.90
C LYS A 67 16.59 24.25 -2.30
#